data_AF-A0A6I4NSW6-F1
#
_entry.id   AF-A0A6I4NSW6-F1
#
_cell.length_a   1.000
_cell.length_b   1.000
_cell.length_c   1.000
_cell.angle_alpha   90.00
_cell.angle_beta   90.00
_cell.angle_gamma   90.00
#
_symmetry.space_group_name_H-M   'P 1'
#
loop_
_entity.id
_entity.type
_entity.pdbx_description
1 polymer ?
#
loop_
_entity_poly.entity_id
_entity_poly.type
_entity_poly.pdbx_seq_one_letter_code
_entity_poly.pdbx_strand_id
1 'polypeptide(L)'
;MKRILFLIAFLFFISCKNEKTIDSGKIEVVNSLSRIIKKRDFPLKNFSNIELVSYYNRVVWDTIKVNDKSPFNKILVDNYRLTFDSLMIQERVTLNKIQEKELLNLMISDTCSTGETPADCYKPRHMILFRDHKNRIMGYSEFCIACAAGRNSENLEEFQKYCYSDMEILFKKYGIKLFVHEGDEDDTQENREYDFLKHKGYIKN
;
A
#
# COMPACT_ATOMS: atom_id res chain seq x y z
N MET A 1 60.51 -68.43 6.53
CA MET A 1 61.78 -67.77 6.95
C MET A 1 61.72 -66.31 6.50
N LYS A 2 62.12 -65.38 7.40
CA LYS A 2 62.46 -63.95 7.19
C LYS A 2 61.38 -63.04 6.55
N ARG A 3 60.61 -62.24 7.32
CA ARG A 3 60.87 -60.85 7.77
C ARG A 3 61.56 -59.95 6.73
N ILE A 4 60.90 -58.85 6.34
CA ILE A 4 61.43 -57.47 6.27
C ILE A 4 60.24 -56.48 6.16
N LEU A 5 60.26 -55.46 7.02
CA LEU A 5 59.42 -54.25 7.07
C LEU A 5 59.85 -53.22 6.00
N PHE A 6 59.00 -52.23 5.71
CA PHE A 6 59.25 -50.76 5.59
C PHE A 6 58.09 -50.14 4.76
N LEU A 7 57.11 -49.45 5.38
CA LEU A 7 57.02 -47.99 5.66
C LEU A 7 56.61 -47.14 4.42
N ILE A 8 55.34 -46.67 4.39
CA ILE A 8 54.87 -45.27 4.61
C ILE A 8 55.05 -44.38 3.36
N ALA A 9 53.94 -44.09 2.65
CA ALA A 9 53.26 -42.78 2.56
C ALA A 9 53.85 -41.91 1.42
N PHE A 10 53.15 -41.03 0.71
CA PHE A 10 51.87 -40.35 0.86
C PHE A 10 51.60 -39.72 -0.53
N LEU A 11 50.35 -39.67 -0.97
CA LEU A 11 49.65 -38.53 -1.59
C LEU A 11 50.31 -37.74 -2.77
N PHE A 12 49.63 -37.10 -3.73
CA PHE A 12 48.29 -36.55 -3.88
C PHE A 12 47.99 -36.51 -5.38
N PHE A 13 46.76 -36.89 -5.73
CA PHE A 13 45.84 -36.26 -6.68
C PHE A 13 46.37 -35.48 -7.91
N ILE A 14 46.09 -36.11 -9.06
CA ILE A 14 45.26 -35.61 -10.17
C ILE A 14 45.57 -34.20 -10.69
N SER A 15 46.36 -34.18 -11.76
CA SER A 15 46.38 -33.15 -12.79
C SER A 15 45.33 -33.47 -13.85
N CYS A 16 44.43 -32.53 -14.16
CA CYS A 16 43.88 -32.36 -15.50
C CYS A 16 43.36 -30.93 -15.65
N LYS A 17 43.88 -30.24 -16.66
CA LYS A 17 43.60 -28.86 -17.04
C LYS A 17 43.01 -28.87 -18.45
N ASN A 18 42.11 -27.92 -18.73
CA ASN A 18 41.79 -27.26 -20.02
C ASN A 18 40.28 -27.07 -20.20
N GLU A 19 39.70 -26.08 -20.89
CA GLU A 19 39.99 -24.67 -21.21
C GLU A 19 38.72 -24.14 -21.96
N LYS A 20 38.42 -22.84 -21.86
CA LYS A 20 37.69 -21.93 -22.81
C LYS A 20 36.21 -21.48 -22.58
N THR A 21 36.11 -20.15 -22.51
CA THR A 21 35.18 -19.14 -23.11
C THR A 21 33.78 -18.80 -22.54
N ILE A 22 33.66 -17.51 -22.13
CA ILE A 22 32.61 -16.48 -22.34
C ILE A 22 31.15 -16.82 -21.92
N ASP A 23 30.57 -16.14 -20.92
CA ASP A 23 29.67 -14.98 -21.11
C ASP A 23 28.97 -14.53 -19.80
N SER A 24 28.70 -13.22 -19.75
CA SER A 24 27.63 -12.47 -19.09
C SER A 24 27.06 -12.90 -17.71
N GLY A 25 27.11 -11.93 -16.78
CA GLY A 25 26.05 -11.71 -15.81
C GLY A 25 26.06 -12.62 -14.59
N LYS A 26 26.94 -12.33 -13.62
CA LYS A 26 26.63 -12.64 -12.22
C LYS A 26 25.33 -11.91 -11.89
N ILE A 27 24.23 -12.66 -11.80
CA ILE A 27 23.04 -12.25 -11.08
C ILE A 27 23.53 -11.99 -9.65
N GLU A 28 23.71 -10.71 -9.34
CA GLU A 28 23.76 -10.26 -7.96
C GLU A 28 22.47 -10.74 -7.32
N VAL A 29 22.61 -11.71 -6.41
CA VAL A 29 21.61 -11.95 -5.38
C VAL A 29 21.52 -10.64 -4.62
N VAL A 30 20.58 -9.79 -5.02
CA VAL A 30 20.26 -8.53 -4.36
C VAL A 30 19.81 -8.91 -2.95
N ASN A 31 20.74 -8.81 -2.00
CA ASN A 31 20.44 -8.74 -0.58
C ASN A 31 19.64 -7.46 -0.31
N SER A 32 18.36 -7.41 -0.70
CA SER A 32 17.48 -6.26 -0.42
C SER A 32 16.88 -6.30 0.99
N LEU A 33 17.19 -7.30 1.81
CA LEU A 33 16.60 -7.49 3.14
C LEU A 33 17.26 -6.69 4.28
N SER A 34 18.04 -5.64 4.01
CA SER A 34 18.72 -4.91 5.10
C SER A 34 18.86 -3.39 4.93
N ARG A 35 17.94 -2.72 4.22
CA ARG A 35 17.80 -1.26 4.43
C ARG A 35 17.04 -1.03 5.73
N ILE A 36 17.68 -0.30 6.64
CA ILE A 36 17.26 0.00 8.01
C ILE A 36 15.77 0.40 8.05
N ILE A 37 14.92 -0.47 8.58
CA ILE A 37 13.52 -0.17 8.86
C ILE A 37 13.50 0.69 10.12
N LYS A 38 13.44 2.03 9.99
CA LYS A 38 13.05 2.87 11.13
C LYS A 38 11.58 2.62 11.43
N LYS A 39 11.30 1.63 12.29
CA LYS A 39 9.96 1.42 12.84
C LYS A 39 9.66 2.57 13.79
N ARG A 40 8.59 3.31 13.48
CA ARG A 40 8.09 4.39 14.33
C ARG A 40 6.94 3.88 15.19
N ASP A 41 6.72 4.53 16.32
CA ASP A 41 5.51 4.27 17.09
C ASP A 41 4.30 4.83 16.35
N PHE A 42 3.26 4.02 16.19
CA PHE A 42 2.02 4.49 15.61
C PHE A 42 1.38 5.55 16.53
N PRO A 43 0.96 6.72 15.99
CA PRO A 43 0.66 7.90 16.80
C PRO A 43 -0.74 7.83 17.41
N LEU A 44 -1.68 7.16 16.75
CA LEU A 44 -3.03 6.97 17.25
C LEU A 44 -3.03 5.93 18.37
N LYS A 45 -3.42 6.38 19.56
CA LYS A 45 -3.69 5.51 20.72
C LYS A 45 -5.20 5.36 20.91
N ASN A 46 -5.63 4.27 21.53
CA ASN A 46 -7.01 4.01 21.94
C ASN A 46 -8.06 3.89 20.82
N PHE A 47 -7.64 3.55 19.59
CA PHE A 47 -8.60 3.07 18.59
C PHE A 47 -9.03 1.63 18.95
N SER A 48 -10.29 1.28 18.69
CA SER A 48 -10.85 -0.05 18.91
C SER A 48 -10.81 -0.93 17.67
N ASN A 49 -11.00 -0.33 16.49
CA ASN A 49 -11.07 -1.02 15.21
C ASN A 49 -10.58 -0.12 14.08
N ILE A 50 -10.10 -0.77 13.02
CA ILE A 50 -9.74 -0.15 11.76
C ILE A 50 -10.71 -0.62 10.68
N GLU A 51 -11.20 0.32 9.88
CA GLU A 51 -12.02 0.03 8.70
C GLU A 51 -11.30 0.48 7.44
N LEU A 52 -11.35 -0.36 6.42
CA LEU A 52 -11.01 0.03 5.06
C LEU A 52 -12.30 0.35 4.33
N VAL A 53 -12.32 1.47 3.62
CA VAL A 53 -13.42 1.83 2.74
C VAL A 53 -12.91 2.10 1.34
N SER A 54 -13.72 1.73 0.35
CA SER A 54 -13.49 2.07 -1.05
C SER A 54 -14.72 2.76 -1.65
N TYR A 55 -14.46 3.65 -2.59
CA TYR A 55 -15.44 4.41 -3.34
C TYR A 55 -14.84 4.81 -4.68
N TYR A 56 -15.69 5.18 -5.63
CA TYR A 56 -15.23 5.84 -6.84
C TYR A 56 -14.71 7.24 -6.55
N ASN A 57 -13.96 7.83 -7.49
CA ASN A 57 -13.22 9.07 -7.30
C ASN A 57 -14.02 10.15 -6.54
N ARG A 58 -13.68 10.37 -5.27
CA ARG A 58 -14.42 11.27 -4.37
C ARG A 58 -14.52 12.68 -4.89
N VAL A 59 -13.45 13.18 -5.52
CA VAL A 59 -13.37 14.57 -5.99
C VAL A 59 -14.45 14.88 -7.05
N VAL A 60 -14.99 13.86 -7.73
CA VAL A 60 -16.04 14.04 -8.74
C VAL A 60 -17.43 14.20 -8.13
N TRP A 61 -17.78 13.40 -7.12
CA TRP A 61 -19.15 13.35 -6.58
C TRP A 61 -19.33 14.07 -5.26
N ASP A 62 -18.26 14.29 -4.50
CA ASP A 62 -18.35 15.02 -3.25
C ASP A 62 -18.58 16.50 -3.56
N THR A 63 -19.76 17.00 -3.24
CA THR A 63 -20.14 18.42 -3.47
C THR A 63 -20.18 19.23 -2.18
N ILE A 64 -19.96 18.58 -1.03
CA ILE A 64 -20.11 19.19 0.28
C ILE A 64 -18.87 20.03 0.59
N LYS A 65 -19.05 21.31 0.93
CA LYS A 65 -17.99 22.18 1.43
C LYS A 65 -17.92 22.12 2.96
N VAL A 66 -16.72 22.28 3.50
CA VAL A 66 -16.48 22.44 4.95
C VAL A 66 -15.55 23.63 5.14
N ASN A 67 -15.92 24.59 5.99
CA ASN A 67 -15.15 25.82 6.21
C ASN A 67 -14.75 26.52 4.90
N ASP A 68 -15.72 26.63 3.98
CA ASP A 68 -15.57 27.19 2.62
C ASP A 68 -14.53 26.51 1.73
N LYS A 69 -13.95 25.37 2.15
CA LYS A 69 -13.03 24.58 1.34
C LYS A 69 -13.78 23.66 0.38
N SER A 70 -13.26 23.58 -0.84
CA SER A 70 -13.74 22.66 -1.86
C SER A 70 -13.47 21.20 -1.48
N PRO A 71 -14.14 20.22 -2.12
CA PRO A 71 -13.93 18.79 -1.90
C PRO A 71 -12.46 18.34 -2.00
N PHE A 72 -11.67 19.04 -2.82
CA PHE A 72 -10.25 18.77 -2.98
C PHE A 72 -9.44 19.12 -1.72
N ASN A 73 -9.82 20.17 -1.00
CA ASN A 73 -9.03 20.78 0.08
C ASN A 73 -9.67 20.67 1.47
N LYS A 74 -10.93 20.28 1.57
CA LYS A 74 -11.63 20.19 2.86
C LYS A 74 -11.05 19.07 3.75
N ILE A 75 -11.28 19.19 5.05
CA ILE A 75 -11.09 18.08 6.00
C ILE A 75 -12.13 16.99 5.73
N LEU A 76 -11.71 15.72 5.76
CA LEU A 76 -12.60 14.59 5.42
C LEU A 76 -13.30 14.00 6.64
N VAL A 77 -12.81 14.33 7.84
CA VAL A 77 -13.41 13.98 9.11
C VAL A 77 -13.50 15.24 9.94
N ASP A 78 -14.70 15.55 10.41
CA ASP A 78 -14.97 16.63 11.36
C ASP A 78 -15.97 16.14 12.40
N ASN A 79 -15.82 16.58 13.66
CA ASN A 79 -16.67 16.16 14.76
C ASN A 79 -16.87 14.62 14.82
N TYR A 80 -15.78 13.88 14.57
CA TYR A 80 -15.70 12.43 14.55
C TYR A 80 -16.52 11.71 13.46
N ARG A 81 -16.95 12.42 12.41
CA ARG A 81 -17.77 11.90 11.31
C ARG A 81 -17.19 12.28 9.96
N LEU A 82 -17.52 11.51 8.92
CA LEU A 82 -17.18 11.86 7.55
C LEU A 82 -17.88 13.16 7.15
N THR A 83 -17.18 14.00 6.39
CA THR A 83 -17.71 15.28 5.89
C THR A 83 -18.20 15.20 4.44
N PHE A 84 -18.27 13.99 3.90
CA PHE A 84 -18.85 13.66 2.60
C PHE A 84 -19.97 12.64 2.78
N ASP A 85 -20.80 12.46 1.76
CA ASP A 85 -21.91 11.49 1.81
C ASP A 85 -21.38 10.05 1.93
N SER A 86 -21.54 9.46 3.11
CA SER A 86 -21.10 8.08 3.39
C SER A 86 -21.86 7.01 2.60
N LEU A 87 -23.01 7.33 1.99
CA LEU A 87 -23.75 6.42 1.12
C LEU A 87 -23.03 6.16 -0.21
N MET A 88 -22.01 6.94 -0.53
CA MET A 88 -21.17 6.77 -1.72
C MET A 88 -20.08 5.69 -1.53
N ILE A 89 -19.89 5.20 -0.30
CA ILE A 89 -18.96 4.10 0.01
C ILE A 89 -19.49 2.79 -0.59
N GLN A 90 -18.70 2.16 -1.45
CA GLN A 90 -19.07 0.93 -2.16
C GLN A 90 -18.68 -0.33 -1.39
N GLU A 91 -17.52 -0.30 -0.73
CA GLU A 91 -17.05 -1.42 0.08
C GLU A 91 -16.58 -0.92 1.44
N ARG A 92 -16.82 -1.73 2.48
CA ARG A 92 -16.33 -1.53 3.83
C ARG A 92 -15.84 -2.86 4.39
N VAL A 93 -14.60 -2.91 4.85
CA VAL A 93 -14.01 -4.07 5.52
C VAL A 93 -13.55 -3.65 6.91
N THR A 94 -14.11 -4.26 7.93
CA THR A 94 -13.61 -4.12 9.32
C THR A 94 -12.49 -5.12 9.55
N LEU A 95 -11.31 -4.63 9.92
CA LEU A 95 -10.13 -5.48 10.09
C LEU A 95 -10.21 -6.30 11.38
N ASN A 96 -9.79 -7.55 11.30
CA ASN A 96 -9.49 -8.36 12.48
C ASN A 96 -8.08 -8.04 13.02
N LYS A 97 -7.72 -8.57 14.20
CA LYS A 97 -6.45 -8.25 14.87
C LYS A 97 -5.19 -8.64 14.10
N ILE A 98 -5.26 -9.67 13.25
CA ILE A 98 -4.12 -10.05 12.40
C ILE A 98 -3.94 -9.02 11.29
N GLN A 99 -5.04 -8.63 10.62
CA GLN A 99 -5.05 -7.62 9.57
C GLN A 99 -4.65 -6.24 10.10
N GLU A 100 -5.16 -5.83 11.28
CA GLU A 100 -4.75 -4.59 11.93
C GLU A 100 -3.22 -4.55 12.14
N LYS A 101 -2.64 -5.64 12.67
CA LYS A 101 -1.19 -5.71 12.92
C LYS A 101 -0.38 -5.60 11.64
N GLU A 102 -0.80 -6.30 10.58
CA GLU A 102 -0.15 -6.23 9.27
C GLU A 102 -0.22 -4.83 8.66
N LEU A 103 -1.40 -4.20 8.66
CA LEU A 103 -1.57 -2.83 8.17
C LEU A 103 -0.70 -1.83 8.96
N LEU A 104 -0.76 -1.88 10.28
CA LEU A 104 0.02 -0.96 11.12
C LEU A 104 1.51 -1.16 10.91
N ASN A 105 1.98 -2.40 10.76
CA ASN A 105 3.37 -2.68 10.43
C ASN A 105 3.77 -2.04 9.09
N LEU A 106 2.91 -2.08 8.07
CA LEU A 106 3.17 -1.40 6.81
C LEU A 106 3.24 0.13 7.02
N MET A 107 2.27 0.72 7.73
CA MET A 107 2.18 2.16 7.95
C MET A 107 3.36 2.75 8.76
N ILE A 108 3.92 1.99 9.70
CA ILE A 108 5.06 2.44 10.52
C ILE A 108 6.41 2.15 9.87
N SER A 109 6.45 1.35 8.81
CA SER A 109 7.69 0.97 8.14
C SER A 109 7.97 1.94 7.00
N ASP A 110 9.17 2.51 7.01
CA ASP A 110 9.68 3.35 5.93
C ASP A 110 10.26 2.43 4.83
N THR A 111 9.37 1.77 4.08
CA THR A 111 9.76 0.72 3.10
C THR A 111 9.88 1.23 1.68
N CYS A 112 9.34 2.42 1.37
CA CYS A 112 9.31 2.91 0.00
C CYS A 112 10.64 3.55 -0.41
N SER A 113 11.64 2.68 -0.65
CA SER A 113 13.02 3.13 -0.84
C SER A 113 13.39 3.49 -2.28
N THR A 114 12.55 3.25 -3.30
CA THR A 114 13.01 3.34 -4.70
C THR A 114 12.02 3.60 -5.86
N GLY A 115 10.69 3.74 -5.75
CA GLY A 115 9.88 3.52 -6.99
C GLY A 115 8.63 4.32 -7.29
N GLU A 116 7.98 4.96 -6.33
CA GLU A 116 6.71 5.64 -6.61
C GLU A 116 6.92 7.14 -6.68
N THR A 117 6.82 7.69 -7.90
CA THR A 117 6.87 9.13 -8.13
C THR A 117 5.45 9.67 -8.03
N PRO A 118 5.17 10.60 -7.10
CA PRO A 118 3.88 11.26 -7.03
C PRO A 118 3.54 11.90 -8.37
N ALA A 119 2.34 11.62 -8.89
CA ALA A 119 1.81 12.30 -10.05
C ALA A 119 1.03 13.55 -9.64
N ASP A 120 0.90 14.53 -10.54
CA ASP A 120 0.08 15.74 -10.31
C ASP A 120 -1.42 15.43 -10.55
N CYS A 121 -1.91 14.40 -9.87
CA CYS A 121 -3.30 13.99 -9.85
C CYS A 121 -3.75 13.65 -8.43
N TYR A 122 -5.04 13.79 -8.17
CA TYR A 122 -5.62 13.29 -6.94
C TYR A 122 -7.04 12.79 -7.19
N LYS A 123 -7.13 11.48 -7.46
CA LYS A 123 -8.38 10.76 -7.71
C LYS A 123 -8.57 9.67 -6.63
N PRO A 124 -8.83 10.07 -5.38
CA PRO A 124 -8.84 9.15 -4.25
C PRO A 124 -10.04 8.19 -4.33
N ARG A 125 -9.75 6.91 -4.08
CA ARG A 125 -10.74 5.80 -4.15
C ARG A 125 -10.71 4.89 -2.92
N HIS A 126 -9.78 5.13 -2.00
CA HIS A 126 -9.55 4.29 -0.84
C HIS A 126 -9.26 5.15 0.38
N MET A 127 -9.76 4.71 1.54
CA MET A 127 -9.48 5.35 2.81
C MET A 127 -9.42 4.33 3.94
N ILE A 128 -8.48 4.54 4.86
CA ILE A 128 -8.38 3.85 6.15
C ILE A 128 -9.05 4.75 7.19
N LEU A 129 -9.91 4.17 8.02
CA LEU A 129 -10.59 4.84 9.13
C LEU A 129 -10.19 4.18 10.44
N PHE A 130 -9.72 4.98 11.39
CA PHE A 130 -9.43 4.55 12.75
C PHE A 130 -10.56 4.99 13.67
N ARG A 131 -11.21 4.05 14.35
CA ARG A 131 -12.36 4.34 15.20
C ARG A 131 -12.11 4.00 16.65
N ASP A 132 -12.77 4.73 17.54
CA ASP A 132 -12.78 4.41 18.98
C ASP A 132 -13.93 3.49 19.38
N HIS A 133 -13.94 3.09 20.66
CA HIS A 133 -14.99 2.23 21.24
C HIS A 133 -16.41 2.81 21.17
N LYS A 134 -16.57 4.10 20.85
CA LYS A 134 -17.86 4.77 20.63
C LYS A 134 -18.17 4.90 19.13
N ASN A 135 -17.44 4.18 18.27
CA ASN A 135 -17.55 4.21 16.81
C ASN A 135 -17.22 5.59 16.19
N ARG A 136 -16.52 6.46 16.92
CA ARG A 136 -16.10 7.81 16.48
C ARG A 136 -14.84 7.71 15.63
N ILE A 137 -14.78 8.41 14.50
CA ILE A 137 -13.57 8.44 13.66
C ILE A 137 -12.53 9.35 14.33
N MET A 138 -11.41 8.76 14.74
CA MET A 138 -10.30 9.45 15.41
C MET A 138 -9.18 9.86 14.44
N GLY A 139 -9.11 9.23 13.28
CA GLY A 139 -8.14 9.53 12.24
C GLY A 139 -8.46 8.82 10.95
N TYR A 140 -7.87 9.31 9.87
CA TYR A 140 -8.03 8.74 8.54
C TYR A 140 -6.74 8.86 7.70
N SER A 141 -6.62 7.99 6.71
CA SER A 141 -5.66 8.12 5.60
C SER A 141 -6.43 7.83 4.31
N GLU A 142 -6.70 8.86 3.50
CA GLU A 142 -7.25 8.75 2.15
C GLU A 142 -6.11 8.74 1.14
N PHE A 143 -6.19 7.88 0.13
CA PHE A 143 -5.13 7.85 -0.87
C PHE A 143 -5.62 7.51 -2.28
N CYS A 144 -4.79 7.89 -3.23
CA CYS A 144 -4.89 7.54 -4.63
C CYS A 144 -3.65 6.71 -5.00
N ILE A 145 -3.85 5.41 -5.24
CA ILE A 145 -2.78 4.47 -5.58
C ILE A 145 -2.10 4.89 -6.89
N ALA A 146 -2.88 5.21 -7.92
CA ALA A 146 -2.36 5.62 -9.23
C ALA A 146 -1.53 6.91 -9.19
N CYS A 147 -1.85 7.83 -8.28
CA CYS A 147 -1.11 9.08 -8.12
C CYS A 147 0.05 8.98 -7.12
N ALA A 148 0.20 7.85 -6.45
CA ALA A 148 1.12 7.67 -5.32
C ALA A 148 1.04 8.83 -4.30
N ALA A 149 -0.18 9.24 -3.97
CA ALA A 149 -0.44 10.41 -3.14
C ALA A 149 -1.62 10.19 -2.20
N GLY A 150 -1.65 10.93 -1.09
CA GLY A 150 -2.69 10.78 -0.08
C GLY A 150 -2.88 12.02 0.77
N ARG A 151 -3.93 11.98 1.59
CA ARG A 151 -4.30 12.99 2.58
C ARG A 151 -4.66 12.29 3.88
N ASN A 152 -4.11 12.74 4.99
CA ASN A 152 -4.37 12.19 6.31
C ASN A 152 -5.11 13.17 7.19
N SER A 153 -5.60 12.69 8.33
CA SER A 153 -5.82 13.54 9.48
C SER A 153 -4.49 14.03 10.06
N GLU A 154 -4.51 15.18 10.74
CA GLU A 154 -3.31 15.84 11.32
C GLU A 154 -2.45 14.89 12.17
N ASN A 155 -3.10 14.00 12.93
CA ASN A 155 -2.43 13.01 13.78
C ASN A 155 -1.78 11.83 13.03
N LEU A 156 -1.83 11.80 11.70
CA LEU A 156 -1.29 10.76 10.83
C LEU A 156 -0.44 11.31 9.67
N GLU A 157 -0.21 12.63 9.58
CA GLU A 157 0.44 13.27 8.41
C GLU A 157 1.78 12.63 8.01
N GLU A 158 2.60 12.19 8.98
CA GLU A 158 3.91 11.61 8.68
C GLU A 158 3.88 10.11 8.37
N PHE A 159 2.73 9.44 8.36
CA PHE A 159 2.62 7.98 8.29
C PHE A 159 2.30 7.40 6.90
N GLN A 160 2.55 8.19 5.84
CA GLN A 160 2.48 7.76 4.43
C GLN A 160 3.88 7.50 3.82
N LYS A 161 4.69 6.66 4.48
CA LYS A 161 6.06 6.31 3.99
C LYS A 161 6.16 4.90 3.39
N TYR A 162 5.03 4.21 3.27
CA TYR A 162 4.89 2.95 2.58
C TYR A 162 4.72 3.17 1.08
N CYS A 163 5.00 2.16 0.26
CA CYS A 163 4.61 2.20 -1.14
C CYS A 163 3.10 1.92 -1.29
N TYR A 164 2.41 2.69 -2.12
CA TYR A 164 0.99 2.52 -2.39
C TYR A 164 0.68 1.20 -3.10
N SER A 165 1.62 0.65 -3.86
CA SER A 165 1.55 -0.72 -4.40
C SER A 165 1.50 -1.79 -3.30
N ASP A 166 2.29 -1.66 -2.24
CA ASP A 166 2.19 -2.57 -1.07
C ASP A 166 0.82 -2.43 -0.38
N MET A 167 0.32 -1.19 -0.27
CA MET A 167 -1.00 -0.91 0.30
C MET A 167 -2.13 -1.51 -0.57
N GLU A 168 -2.00 -1.44 -1.89
CA GLU A 168 -2.92 -2.06 -2.84
C GLU A 168 -2.99 -3.57 -2.67
N ILE A 169 -1.83 -4.24 -2.62
CA ILE A 169 -1.72 -5.69 -2.38
C ILE A 169 -2.41 -6.05 -1.06
N LEU A 170 -2.20 -5.24 -0.02
CA LEU A 170 -2.80 -5.46 1.29
C LEU A 170 -4.32 -5.30 1.25
N PHE A 171 -4.83 -4.26 0.59
CA PHE A 171 -6.27 -4.04 0.44
C PHE A 171 -6.94 -5.17 -0.34
N LYS A 172 -6.33 -5.62 -1.44
CA LYS A 172 -6.79 -6.79 -2.22
C LYS A 172 -6.84 -8.04 -1.33
N LYS A 173 -5.79 -8.30 -0.55
CA LYS A 173 -5.73 -9.41 0.41
C LYS A 173 -6.86 -9.36 1.44
N TYR A 174 -7.31 -8.16 1.83
CA TYR A 174 -8.38 -7.97 2.82
C TYR A 174 -9.79 -7.95 2.20
N GLY A 175 -9.90 -8.15 0.89
CA GLY A 175 -11.19 -8.34 0.21
C GLY A 175 -11.79 -7.08 -0.39
N ILE A 176 -11.05 -5.97 -0.46
CA ILE A 176 -11.40 -4.83 -1.31
C ILE A 176 -11.26 -5.27 -2.77
N LYS A 177 -12.23 -4.92 -3.62
CA LYS A 177 -12.24 -5.30 -5.05
C LYS A 177 -12.29 -4.08 -5.97
N LEU A 178 -12.75 -2.93 -5.48
CA LEU A 178 -12.81 -1.70 -6.26
C LEU A 178 -11.40 -1.12 -6.42
N PHE A 179 -10.80 -1.34 -7.59
CA PHE A 179 -9.55 -0.71 -8.02
C PHE A 179 -9.73 -0.24 -9.45
N VAL A 180 -9.73 1.08 -9.66
CA VAL A 180 -9.77 1.68 -10.99
C VAL A 180 -8.34 1.95 -11.41
N HIS A 181 -7.90 1.33 -12.50
CA HIS A 181 -6.59 1.56 -13.10
C HIS A 181 -6.77 2.47 -14.32
N GLU A 182 -5.82 3.36 -14.57
CA GLU A 182 -5.89 4.28 -15.72
C GLU A 182 -5.07 3.68 -16.86
N GLY A 183 -5.68 3.47 -18.04
CA GLY A 183 -5.10 2.76 -19.18
C GLY A 183 -6.10 2.60 -20.34
N ASP A 184 -5.65 2.02 -21.46
CA ASP A 184 -6.38 2.01 -22.75
C ASP A 184 -7.87 1.60 -22.65
N GLU A 185 -8.66 2.19 -23.56
CA GLU A 185 -10.12 2.41 -23.67
C GLU A 185 -11.10 1.28 -23.31
N ASP A 186 -10.63 0.11 -22.86
CA ASP A 186 -11.40 -1.09 -22.56
C ASP A 186 -11.39 -1.49 -21.08
N ASP A 187 -10.88 -0.63 -20.16
CA ASP A 187 -10.99 -0.91 -18.73
C ASP A 187 -12.45 -0.80 -18.26
N THR A 188 -13.08 -1.97 -18.13
CA THR A 188 -14.43 -2.14 -17.58
C THR A 188 -14.62 -1.42 -16.25
N GLN A 189 -13.57 -1.20 -15.46
CA GLN A 189 -13.66 -0.62 -14.13
C GLN A 189 -13.67 0.91 -14.14
N GLU A 190 -12.93 1.56 -15.05
CA GLU A 190 -13.07 3.00 -15.30
C GLU A 190 -14.44 3.29 -15.92
N ASN A 191 -14.88 2.47 -16.87
CA ASN A 191 -16.22 2.56 -17.44
C ASN A 191 -17.31 2.37 -16.37
N ARG A 192 -17.15 1.42 -15.43
CA ARG A 192 -18.06 1.26 -14.28
C ARG A 192 -18.07 2.48 -13.36
N GLU A 193 -16.91 3.11 -13.11
CA GLU A 193 -16.83 4.36 -12.36
C GLU A 193 -17.63 5.45 -13.08
N TYR A 194 -17.36 5.66 -14.36
CA TYR A 194 -18.04 6.65 -15.18
C TYR A 194 -19.55 6.42 -15.22
N ASP A 195 -19.99 5.19 -15.53
CA ASP A 195 -21.40 4.80 -15.58
C ASP A 195 -22.10 4.98 -14.24
N PHE A 196 -21.45 4.60 -13.14
CA PHE A 196 -21.99 4.79 -11.80
C PHE A 196 -22.19 6.28 -11.51
N LEU A 197 -21.17 7.10 -11.75
CA LEU A 197 -21.22 8.54 -11.46
C LEU A 197 -22.21 9.27 -12.36
N LYS A 198 -22.32 8.85 -13.62
CA LYS A 198 -23.33 9.31 -14.58
C LYS A 198 -24.74 8.94 -14.13
N HIS A 199 -24.98 7.68 -13.74
CA HIS A 199 -26.27 7.24 -13.23
C HIS A 199 -26.69 8.01 -11.96
N LYS A 200 -25.73 8.38 -11.12
CA LYS A 200 -25.94 9.23 -9.94
C LYS A 200 -26.09 10.73 -10.26
N GLY A 201 -25.90 11.14 -11.52
CA GLY A 201 -26.07 12.52 -11.97
C GLY A 201 -24.87 13.43 -11.73
N TYR A 202 -23.70 12.88 -11.38
CA TYR A 202 -22.47 13.67 -11.16
C TYR A 202 -21.70 13.96 -12.45
N ILE A 203 -21.95 13.18 -13.51
CA ILE A 203 -21.37 13.38 -14.85
C ILE A 203 -22.50 13.58 -15.85
N LYS A 204 -22.34 14.55 -16.76
CA LYS A 204 -23.30 14.86 -17.82
C LYS A 204 -23.01 14.04 -19.08
N ASN A 205 -24.05 13.84 -19.90
CA ASN A 205 -23.92 13.33 -21.28
C ASN A 205 -23.15 14.29 -22.17
#